data_AF-A0A9D8I479-F1
#
_entry.id   AF-A0A9D8I479-F1
#
_cell.length_a   1.000
_cell.length_b   1.000
_cell.length_c   1.000
_cell.angle_alpha   90.00
_cell.angle_beta   90.00
_cell.angle_gamma   90.00
#
_symmetry.space_group_name_H-M   'P 1'
#
loop_
_entity.id
_entity.type
_entity.pdbx_description
1 polymer ?
#
loop_
_entity_poly.entity_id
_entity_poly.type
_entity_poly.pdbx_seq_one_letter_code
_entity_poly.pdbx_strand_id
1 'polypeptide(L)'
;MRRSIDDEPIGLNGLPPGVDDATPVSWAVAVCDDYDDAQPRVVLTVEDIGSPGAGLVAHLSAEQTRRLRGALHDALREVGENTGR
;
A
#
# COMPACT_ATOMS: atom_id res chain seq x y z
N MET A 1 8.30 14.51 -10.64
CA MET A 1 8.76 14.52 -9.22
C MET A 1 8.08 13.38 -8.46
N ARG A 2 8.80 12.68 -7.58
CA ARG A 2 8.23 11.63 -6.72
C ARG A 2 8.50 11.95 -5.26
N ARG A 3 7.46 11.86 -4.42
CA ARG A 3 7.54 12.11 -2.97
C ARG A 3 6.95 10.94 -2.20
N SER A 4 7.73 10.36 -1.28
CA SER A 4 7.23 9.37 -0.32
C SER A 4 6.27 10.01 0.68
N ILE A 5 5.19 9.32 1.01
CA ILE A 5 4.21 9.71 2.04
C ILE A 5 4.39 8.85 3.28
N ASP A 6 4.46 7.54 3.12
CA ASP A 6 4.64 6.56 4.19
C ASP A 6 5.15 5.23 3.63
N ASP A 7 5.84 4.46 4.44
CA ASP A 7 6.32 3.12 4.12
C ASP A 7 6.54 2.31 5.40
N GLU A 8 6.19 1.02 5.37
CA GLU A 8 6.34 0.13 6.52
C GLU A 8 6.62 -1.32 6.09
N PRO A 9 7.63 -1.97 6.67
CA PRO A 9 7.86 -3.40 6.49
C PRO A 9 6.97 -4.26 7.40
N ILE A 10 6.32 -5.28 6.83
CA ILE A 10 5.62 -6.35 7.54
C ILE A 10 6.49 -7.60 7.49
N GLY A 11 7.40 -7.72 8.47
CA GLY A 11 8.28 -8.88 8.62
C GLY A 11 7.55 -10.13 9.17
N LEU A 12 8.26 -11.26 9.27
CA LEU A 12 7.71 -12.52 9.83
C LEU A 12 7.05 -12.34 11.20
N ASN A 13 7.61 -11.49 12.06
CA ASN A 13 7.06 -11.23 13.39
C ASN A 13 5.84 -10.30 13.38
N GLY A 14 5.52 -9.68 12.25
CA GLY A 14 4.32 -8.86 12.04
C GLY A 14 3.15 -9.64 11.44
N LEU A 15 3.36 -10.90 11.03
CA LEU A 15 2.31 -11.75 10.49
C LEU A 15 1.45 -12.35 11.62
N PRO A 16 0.13 -12.53 11.40
CA PRO A 16 -0.72 -13.22 12.36
C PRO A 16 -0.24 -14.66 12.58
N PRO A 17 -0.43 -15.21 13.79
CA PRO A 17 -0.06 -16.60 14.07
C PRO A 17 -0.87 -17.57 13.20
N GLY A 18 -0.21 -18.61 12.70
CA GLY A 18 -0.84 -19.67 11.91
C GLY A 18 -1.06 -19.34 10.43
N VAL A 19 -0.44 -18.27 9.92
CA VAL A 19 -0.46 -17.92 8.49
C VAL A 19 0.85 -18.36 7.84
N ASP A 20 0.93 -19.64 7.49
CA ASP A 20 2.18 -20.27 7.01
C ASP A 20 2.51 -19.89 5.55
N ASP A 21 1.52 -19.45 4.77
CA ASP A 21 1.66 -19.12 3.34
C ASP A 21 1.79 -17.60 3.09
N ALA A 22 1.89 -16.78 4.13
CA ALA A 22 2.04 -15.34 3.96
C ALA A 22 3.49 -14.95 3.67
N THR A 23 3.69 -14.21 2.58
CA THR A 23 4.98 -13.60 2.25
C THR A 23 5.18 -12.32 3.05
N PRO A 24 6.31 -12.15 3.76
CA PRO A 24 6.70 -10.88 4.36
C PRO A 24 6.92 -9.81 3.28
N VAL A 25 6.21 -8.68 3.41
CA VAL A 25 6.24 -7.60 2.40
C VAL A 25 6.57 -6.26 3.04
N SER A 26 7.19 -5.39 2.27
CA SER A 26 7.21 -3.95 2.51
C SER A 26 6.16 -3.29 1.64
N TRP A 27 5.46 -2.28 2.17
CA TRP A 27 4.60 -1.42 1.37
C TRP A 27 5.05 0.04 1.45
N ALA A 28 4.81 0.78 0.39
CA ALA A 28 5.07 2.22 0.34
C ALA A 28 3.96 2.96 -0.41
N VAL A 29 3.59 4.13 0.10
CA VAL A 29 2.68 5.08 -0.55
C VAL A 29 3.47 6.32 -0.93
N ALA A 30 3.42 6.69 -2.20
CA ALA A 30 4.06 7.89 -2.74
C ALA A 30 3.10 8.69 -3.63
N VAL A 31 3.46 9.93 -3.93
CA VAL A 31 2.82 10.73 -5.00
C VAL A 31 3.82 10.90 -6.13
N CYS A 32 3.36 10.68 -7.37
CA CYS A 32 4.12 10.93 -8.59
C CYS A 32 3.31 11.83 -9.51
N ASP A 33 3.95 12.77 -10.19
CA ASP A 33 3.33 13.64 -11.22
C ASP A 33 4.02 13.51 -12.59
N ASP A 34 4.93 12.54 -12.72
CA ASP A 34 5.74 12.32 -13.93
C ASP A 34 4.99 11.45 -14.94
N TYR A 35 3.95 12.05 -15.53
CA TYR A 35 3.11 11.42 -16.56
C TYR A 35 2.86 12.39 -17.71
N ASP A 36 2.64 11.84 -18.90
CA ASP A 36 2.37 12.63 -20.12
C ASP A 36 1.09 13.48 -20.01
N ASP A 37 0.14 13.08 -19.16
CA ASP A 37 -1.11 13.81 -18.93
C ASP A 37 -1.01 14.91 -17.86
N ALA A 38 0.18 15.08 -17.27
CA ALA A 38 0.47 16.00 -16.17
C ALA A 38 -0.47 15.87 -14.96
N GLN A 39 -1.14 14.74 -14.80
CA GLN A 39 -2.02 14.48 -13.67
C GLN A 39 -1.28 13.68 -12.59
N PRO A 40 -1.27 14.12 -11.32
CA PRO A 40 -0.64 13.35 -10.25
C PRO A 40 -1.36 12.01 -10.00
N ARG A 41 -0.61 11.02 -9.53
CA ARG A 41 -1.08 9.70 -9.11
C ARG A 41 -0.54 9.36 -7.73
N VAL A 42 -1.33 8.58 -6.99
CA VAL A 42 -0.82 7.85 -5.83
C VAL A 42 -0.14 6.59 -6.34
N VAL A 43 1.05 6.31 -5.85
CA VAL A 43 1.80 5.11 -6.17
C VAL A 43 1.82 4.21 -4.94
N LEU A 44 1.22 3.03 -5.06
CA LEU A 44 1.27 1.97 -4.06
C LEU A 44 2.28 0.93 -4.52
N THR A 45 3.36 0.76 -3.77
CA THR A 45 4.32 -0.34 -3.95
C THR A 45 4.04 -1.40 -2.89
N VAL A 46 4.07 -2.67 -3.30
CA VAL A 46 4.12 -3.83 -2.40
C VAL A 46 5.22 -4.75 -2.91
N GLU A 47 6.22 -5.03 -2.08
CA GLU A 47 7.40 -5.80 -2.47
C GLU A 47 7.83 -6.79 -1.39
N ASP A 48 8.38 -7.93 -1.82
CA ASP A 48 8.93 -8.92 -0.89
C ASP A 48 10.14 -8.34 -0.13
N ILE A 49 10.17 -8.56 1.18
CA ILE A 49 11.31 -8.14 2.00
C ILE A 49 12.57 -8.88 1.54
N GLY A 50 13.64 -8.13 1.27
CA GLY A 50 14.92 -8.68 0.80
C GLY A 50 15.06 -8.79 -0.72
N SER A 51 14.00 -8.44 -1.48
CA SER A 51 14.01 -8.40 -2.94
C SER A 51 13.53 -7.05 -3.50
N PRO A 52 14.23 -5.93 -3.17
CA PRO A 52 13.77 -4.60 -3.55
C PRO A 52 13.67 -4.42 -5.06
N GLY A 53 12.58 -3.80 -5.52
CA GLY A 53 12.34 -3.53 -6.94
C GLY A 53 11.80 -4.71 -7.76
N ALA A 54 11.55 -5.87 -7.13
CA ALA A 54 10.89 -7.02 -7.75
C ALA A 54 9.37 -7.09 -7.47
N GLY A 55 8.85 -6.17 -6.65
CA GLY A 55 7.44 -6.12 -6.26
C GLY A 55 6.48 -5.54 -7.30
N LEU A 56 5.22 -5.41 -6.89
CA LEU A 56 4.18 -4.78 -7.69
C LEU A 56 4.10 -3.28 -7.38
N VAL A 57 3.90 -2.49 -8.43
CA VAL A 57 3.74 -1.03 -8.32
C VAL A 57 2.45 -0.61 -9.03
N ALA A 58 1.49 -0.14 -8.25
CA ALA A 58 0.21 0.35 -8.75
C ALA A 58 0.20 1.88 -8.83
N HIS A 59 -0.14 2.41 -10.00
CA HIS A 59 -0.28 3.84 -10.26
C HIS A 59 -1.77 4.19 -10.27
N LEU A 60 -2.25 4.79 -9.18
CA LEU A 60 -3.67 4.97 -8.91
C LEU A 60 -4.10 6.42 -9.17
N SER A 61 -5.18 6.57 -9.92
CA SER A 61 -5.89 7.85 -10.02
C SER A 61 -6.48 8.24 -8.66
N ALA A 62 -6.91 9.50 -8.52
CA ALA A 62 -7.62 9.95 -7.33
C ALA A 62 -8.90 9.13 -7.07
N GLU A 63 -9.59 8.71 -8.13
CA GLU A 63 -10.80 7.87 -8.01
C GLU A 63 -10.46 6.47 -7.47
N GLN A 64 -9.49 5.80 -8.07
CA GLN A 64 -9.04 4.47 -7.63
C GLN A 64 -8.51 4.51 -6.20
N THR A 65 -7.78 5.55 -5.84
CA THR A 65 -7.27 5.78 -4.48
C THR A 65 -8.42 5.91 -3.47
N ARG A 66 -9.45 6.70 -3.77
CA ARG A 66 -10.61 6.84 -2.89
C ARG A 66 -11.34 5.51 -2.71
N ARG A 67 -11.46 4.72 -3.78
CA ARG A 67 -12.08 3.40 -3.74
C ARG A 67 -11.29 2.43 -2.85
N LEU A 68 -9.96 2.37 -2.99
CA LEU A 68 -9.10 1.56 -2.14
C LEU A 68 -9.20 1.99 -0.67
N ARG A 69 -9.14 3.30 -0.40
CA ARG A 69 -9.31 3.85 0.95
C ARG A 69 -10.65 3.46 1.57
N GLY A 70 -11.74 3.52 0.80
CA GLY A 70 -13.06 3.07 1.26
C GLY A 70 -13.08 1.59 1.63
N ALA A 71 -12.47 0.73 0.80
CA ALA A 71 -12.37 -0.70 1.08
C ALA A 71 -11.56 -0.99 2.37
N LEU A 72 -10.44 -0.29 2.59
CA LEU A 72 -9.64 -0.42 3.82
C LEU A 72 -10.42 0.06 5.06
N HIS A 73 -11.13 1.18 4.95
CA HIS A 73 -12.01 1.67 6.01
C HIS A 73 -13.09 0.64 6.38
N ASP A 74 -13.77 0.07 5.39
CA ASP A 74 -14.83 -0.92 5.62
C ASP A 74 -14.26 -2.22 6.21
N ALA A 75 -13.06 -2.64 5.77
CA ALA A 75 -12.36 -3.79 6.35
C ALA A 75 -11.97 -3.56 7.82
N LEU A 76 -11.46 -2.38 8.18
CA LEU A 76 -11.16 -2.03 9.58
C LEU A 76 -12.40 -2.09 10.47
N ARG A 77 -13.53 -1.59 9.96
CA ARG A 77 -14.81 -1.68 10.66
C ARG A 77 -15.23 -3.13 10.87
N GLU A 78 -15.08 -3.99 9.86
CA GLU A 78 -15.48 -5.40 9.92
C GLU A 78 -14.69 -6.18 10.98
N VAL A 79 -13.39 -5.88 11.14
CA VAL A 79 -12.55 -6.52 12.16
C VAL A 79 -12.72 -5.91 13.57
N GLY A 80 -13.66 -4.97 13.75
CA GLY A 80 -13.98 -4.35 15.03
C GLY A 80 -12.98 -3.27 15.49
N GLU A 81 -12.10 -2.82 14.60
CA GLU A 81 -11.12 -1.79 14.90
C GLU A 81 -11.73 -0.38 14.79
N ASN A 82 -11.08 0.58 15.46
CA ASN A 82 -11.36 1.98 15.17
C ASN A 82 -10.86 2.28 13.76
N THR A 83 -11.77 2.69 12.87
CA THR A 83 -11.43 2.97 11.47
C THR A 83 -10.42 4.11 11.34
N GLY A 84 -10.17 4.88 12.40
CA GLY A 84 -9.04 5.79 12.45
C GLY A 84 -9.10 6.86 11.37
N ARG A 85 -7.95 7.52 11.16
CA ARG A 85 -7.83 8.86 10.57
C ARG A 85 -8.48 9.06 9.20
#